data_AF-A0A349H4F1-F1
#
_entry.id   AF-A0A349H4F1-F1
#
_cell.length_a   1.000
_cell.length_b   1.000
_cell.length_c   1.000
_cell.angle_alpha   90.00
_cell.angle_beta   90.00
_cell.angle_gamma   90.00
#
_symmetry.space_group_name_H-M   'P 1'
#
loop_
_entity.id
_entity.type
_entity.pdbx_description
1 polymer ?
#
loop_
_entity_poly.entity_id
_entity_poly.type
_entity_poly.pdbx_seq_one_letter_code
_entity_poly.pdbx_strand_id
1 'polypeptide(L)'
;MRLFSMRLSRHGCRIAAATLLIASAAGLPAAVVELRIEDTDSQAELPLSAADASFTPAGEQTWLVYGRITSPSFSVTDAARIRLVNSSGEVLPLTVETGSAFSEFGDIIALTVAFEFDPLELAAGPLRLEWGAAVTESHRAVPSLTFPATAVGRIRKFSLLSPGSDEADPAQFATIEIIADSHADQYYLWYLLPMVVIFVLLVVRKQWNS
;
A
#
# COMPACT_ATOMS: atom_id res chain seq x y z
N MET A 1 65.20 -49.95 4.41
CA MET A 1 64.10 -50.93 4.56
C MET A 1 62.80 -50.17 4.51
N ARG A 2 61.94 -50.47 3.53
CA ARG A 2 60.70 -49.76 3.21
C ARG A 2 59.68 -49.91 4.35
N LEU A 3 58.90 -48.87 4.59
CA LEU A 3 57.48 -49.02 4.93
C LEU A 3 56.72 -47.76 4.51
N PHE A 4 56.02 -47.90 3.40
CA PHE A 4 54.93 -47.04 2.94
C PHE A 4 53.81 -47.09 3.98
N SER A 5 53.34 -45.92 4.43
CA SER A 5 52.03 -45.78 5.06
C SER A 5 51.33 -44.59 4.44
N MET A 6 50.32 -44.92 3.65
CA MET A 6 49.42 -44.04 2.96
C MET A 6 48.31 -43.65 3.95
N ARG A 7 48.17 -42.36 4.27
CA ARG A 7 46.95 -41.82 4.89
C ARG A 7 46.45 -40.66 4.04
N LEU A 8 45.35 -40.93 3.34
CA LEU A 8 44.44 -39.92 2.83
C LEU A 8 44.00 -39.02 4.00
N SER A 9 44.13 -37.71 3.84
CA SER A 9 43.28 -36.78 4.58
C SER A 9 43.01 -35.55 3.73
N ARG A 10 41.84 -35.62 3.09
CA ARG A 10 40.87 -34.55 2.88
C ARG A 10 41.46 -33.21 2.45
N HIS A 11 41.42 -33.00 1.14
CA HIS A 11 41.35 -31.68 0.53
C HIS A 11 40.35 -30.80 1.29
N GLY A 12 40.88 -29.79 1.98
CA GLY A 12 40.10 -28.66 2.48
C GLY A 12 39.60 -27.87 1.28
N CYS A 13 38.41 -28.25 0.79
CA CYS A 13 37.64 -27.49 -0.16
C CYS A 13 37.23 -26.17 0.53
N ARG A 14 38.07 -25.14 0.37
CA ARG A 14 37.72 -23.77 0.71
C ARG A 14 36.70 -23.30 -0.31
N ILE A 15 35.42 -23.53 -0.02
CA ILE A 15 34.33 -22.86 -0.70
C ILE A 15 34.39 -21.40 -0.26
N ALA A 16 35.04 -20.56 -1.06
CA ALA A 16 34.88 -19.12 -0.96
C ALA A 16 33.44 -18.80 -1.38
N ALA A 17 32.56 -18.64 -0.40
CA ALA A 17 31.25 -18.05 -0.62
C ALA A 17 31.49 -16.59 -1.04
N ALA A 18 31.50 -16.35 -2.34
CA ALA A 18 31.45 -15.01 -2.90
C ALA A 18 30.06 -14.46 -2.60
N THR A 19 29.93 -13.73 -1.49
CA THR A 19 28.77 -12.88 -1.21
C THR A 19 28.78 -11.76 -2.24
N LEU A 20 28.10 -11.99 -3.35
CA LEU A 20 27.85 -10.96 -4.36
C LEU A 20 26.68 -10.09 -3.85
N LEU A 21 26.96 -9.23 -2.88
CA LEU A 21 26.10 -8.08 -2.59
C LEU A 21 26.30 -7.07 -3.72
N ILE A 22 25.61 -7.28 -4.84
CA ILE A 22 25.34 -6.19 -5.77
C ILE A 22 24.29 -5.32 -5.07
N ALA A 23 24.75 -4.43 -4.19
CA ALA A 23 24.00 -3.22 -3.88
C ALA A 23 24.08 -2.32 -5.12
N SER A 24 23.26 -2.63 -6.13
CA SER A 24 23.02 -1.67 -7.21
C SER A 24 22.28 -0.50 -6.58
N ALA A 25 23.01 0.57 -6.27
CA ALA A 25 22.46 1.90 -6.01
C ALA A 25 21.89 2.53 -7.30
N ALA A 26 21.31 1.72 -8.17
CA ALA A 26 20.41 2.18 -9.21
C ALA A 26 19.09 2.46 -8.49
N GLY A 27 18.82 3.74 -8.24
CA GLY A 27 17.55 4.17 -7.65
C GLY A 27 16.40 3.49 -8.38
N LEU A 28 15.57 2.77 -7.64
CA LEU A 28 14.38 2.14 -8.21
C LEU A 28 13.60 3.24 -8.94
N PRO A 29 13.20 3.00 -10.21
CA PRO A 29 12.44 3.98 -10.96
C PRO A 29 11.16 4.31 -10.20
N ALA A 30 10.73 5.57 -10.27
CA ALA A 30 9.44 5.96 -9.74
C ALA A 30 8.35 5.12 -10.43
N ALA A 31 7.46 4.54 -9.63
CA ALA A 31 6.24 3.97 -10.16
C ALA A 31 5.37 5.11 -10.67
N VAL A 32 4.73 4.91 -11.83
CA VAL A 32 3.90 5.92 -12.48
C VAL A 32 2.56 5.30 -12.80
N VAL A 33 1.48 6.00 -12.42
CA VAL A 33 0.10 5.60 -12.72
C VAL A 33 -0.68 6.80 -13.23
N GLU A 34 -1.48 6.58 -14.26
CA GLU A 34 -2.38 7.59 -14.80
C GLU A 34 -3.61 7.77 -13.91
N LEU A 35 -4.08 9.00 -13.80
CA LEU A 35 -5.25 9.37 -13.04
C LEU A 35 -6.40 9.62 -14.00
N ARG A 36 -7.58 9.14 -13.61
CA ARG A 36 -8.85 9.49 -14.25
C ARG A 36 -9.65 10.37 -13.32
N ILE A 37 -10.07 11.53 -13.81
CA ILE A 37 -10.99 12.42 -13.08
C ILE A 37 -12.42 11.94 -13.36
N GLU A 38 -13.19 11.77 -12.29
CA GLU A 38 -14.58 11.34 -12.32
C GLU A 38 -15.50 12.50 -11.95
N ASP A 39 -16.58 12.66 -12.71
CA ASP A 39 -17.65 13.55 -12.32
C ASP A 39 -18.30 13.04 -11.04
N THR A 40 -18.42 13.94 -10.07
CA THR A 40 -19.06 13.62 -8.79
C THR A 40 -20.57 13.69 -8.98
N ASP A 41 -21.15 12.64 -9.54
CA ASP A 41 -22.60 12.53 -9.78
C ASP A 41 -23.37 12.07 -8.54
N SER A 42 -22.66 11.57 -7.51
CA SER A 42 -23.27 10.99 -6.32
C SER A 42 -23.05 11.84 -5.07
N GLN A 43 -24.11 11.93 -4.26
CA GLN A 43 -24.16 12.43 -2.88
C GLN A 43 -23.28 11.63 -1.90
N ALA A 44 -22.08 11.19 -2.31
CA ALA A 44 -21.07 10.80 -1.36
C ALA A 44 -20.81 12.00 -0.46
N GLU A 45 -20.75 11.77 0.86
CA GLU A 45 -20.54 12.78 1.87
C GLU A 45 -19.22 13.52 1.56
N LEU A 46 -19.35 14.67 0.89
CA LEU A 46 -18.22 15.52 0.56
C LEU A 46 -17.67 16.06 1.87
N PRO A 47 -16.35 16.09 2.06
CA PRO A 47 -15.80 16.64 3.28
C PRO A 47 -15.88 18.17 3.22
N LEU A 48 -17.05 18.71 3.52
CA LEU A 48 -17.33 20.15 3.47
C LEU A 48 -17.12 20.77 4.85
N SER A 49 -16.59 22.00 4.87
CA SER A 49 -16.47 22.82 6.07
C SER A 49 -17.11 24.18 5.85
N ALA A 50 -17.85 24.66 6.84
CA ALA A 50 -18.58 25.94 6.79
C ALA A 50 -17.77 27.12 7.34
N ALA A 51 -16.77 26.87 8.19
CA ALA A 51 -16.02 27.90 8.91
C ALA A 51 -14.58 28.02 8.41
N ASP A 52 -13.87 26.89 8.28
CA ASP A 52 -12.46 26.83 7.87
C ASP A 52 -12.24 25.59 7.00
N ALA A 53 -12.22 25.77 5.69
CA ALA A 53 -11.84 24.71 4.76
C ALA A 53 -10.32 24.55 4.79
N SER A 54 -9.83 23.32 4.94
CA SER A 54 -8.39 23.07 4.89
C SER A 54 -7.85 23.17 3.47
N PHE A 55 -8.68 23.15 2.43
CA PHE A 55 -8.28 23.34 1.04
C PHE A 55 -9.17 24.39 0.34
N THR A 56 -8.57 25.51 -0.04
CA THR A 56 -9.25 26.64 -0.67
C THR A 56 -8.78 26.83 -2.11
N PRO A 57 -9.70 26.89 -3.10
CA PRO A 57 -9.34 27.12 -4.50
C PRO A 57 -8.58 28.44 -4.67
N ALA A 58 -7.53 28.44 -5.49
CA ALA A 58 -6.84 29.64 -5.93
C ALA A 58 -7.67 30.44 -6.96
N GLY A 59 -8.55 29.77 -7.72
CA GLY A 59 -9.38 30.38 -8.76
C GLY A 59 -10.84 29.92 -8.73
N GLU A 60 -11.73 30.71 -9.33
CA GLU A 60 -13.17 30.38 -9.40
C GLU A 60 -13.50 29.30 -10.44
N GLN A 61 -12.60 29.06 -11.40
CA GLN A 61 -12.80 28.10 -12.50
C GLN A 61 -11.99 26.80 -12.35
N THR A 62 -11.15 26.68 -11.32
CA THR A 62 -10.40 25.45 -11.06
C THR A 62 -11.28 24.39 -10.41
N TRP A 63 -11.04 23.13 -10.77
CA TRP A 63 -11.60 21.98 -10.08
C TRP A 63 -10.79 21.67 -8.83
N LEU A 64 -11.49 21.23 -7.79
CA LEU A 64 -10.88 20.70 -6.57
C LEU A 64 -10.95 19.18 -6.66
N VAL A 65 -9.85 18.54 -7.02
CA VAL A 65 -9.83 17.10 -7.25
C VAL A 65 -9.25 16.42 -6.02
N TYR A 66 -9.91 15.36 -5.56
CA TYR A 66 -9.42 14.57 -4.43
C TYR A 66 -9.68 13.09 -4.58
N GLY A 67 -8.94 12.30 -3.83
CA GLY A 67 -9.05 10.85 -3.94
C GLY A 67 -8.09 10.16 -3.01
N ARG A 68 -8.40 8.90 -2.74
CA ARG A 68 -7.54 8.05 -1.94
C ARG A 68 -6.62 7.29 -2.88
N ILE A 69 -5.33 7.38 -2.62
CA ILE A 69 -4.33 6.54 -3.26
C ILE A 69 -4.39 5.19 -2.56
N THR A 70 -4.93 4.20 -3.25
CA THR A 70 -4.96 2.80 -2.83
C THR A 70 -4.61 1.95 -4.04
N SER A 71 -3.36 1.52 -4.14
CA SER A 71 -2.90 0.62 -5.20
C SER A 71 -2.05 -0.49 -4.56
N PRO A 72 -2.14 -1.75 -5.03
CA PRO A 72 -1.28 -2.83 -4.55
C PRO A 72 0.22 -2.54 -4.69
N SER A 73 0.60 -1.67 -5.62
CA SER A 73 2.00 -1.26 -5.85
C SER A 73 2.40 0.04 -5.15
N PHE A 74 1.48 0.66 -4.40
CA PHE A 74 1.75 1.89 -3.69
C PHE A 74 2.33 1.58 -2.31
N SER A 75 3.59 1.95 -2.12
CA SER A 75 4.29 1.89 -0.83
C SER A 75 5.35 2.98 -0.82
N VAL A 76 5.29 3.88 0.17
CA VAL A 76 6.28 4.94 0.35
C VAL A 76 6.61 5.15 1.81
N THR A 77 7.88 5.42 2.12
CA THR A 77 8.33 5.70 3.49
C THR A 77 7.84 7.05 4.03
N ASP A 78 7.50 7.99 3.14
CA ASP A 78 7.05 9.33 3.47
C ASP A 78 6.19 9.90 2.33
N ALA A 79 5.26 10.79 2.65
CA ALA A 79 4.39 11.45 1.68
C ALA A 79 5.20 12.29 0.68
N ALA A 80 6.38 12.80 1.05
CA ALA A 80 7.28 13.52 0.14
C ALA A 80 7.81 12.67 -1.03
N ARG A 81 7.58 11.36 -1.02
CA ARG A 81 7.95 10.43 -2.10
C ARG A 81 6.87 10.28 -3.16
N ILE A 82 5.96 11.23 -3.23
CA ILE A 82 4.83 11.24 -4.18
C ILE A 82 4.90 12.55 -4.96
N ARG A 83 4.46 12.54 -6.21
CA ARG A 83 4.24 13.76 -6.96
C ARG A 83 3.15 13.57 -7.98
N LEU A 84 2.49 14.67 -8.32
CA LEU A 84 1.51 14.72 -9.38
C LEU A 84 2.11 15.51 -10.54
N VAL A 85 2.04 14.96 -11.74
CA VAL A 85 2.61 15.56 -12.94
C VAL A 85 1.51 15.69 -14.00
N ASN A 86 1.41 16.87 -14.62
CA ASN A 86 0.47 17.06 -15.73
C ASN A 86 1.04 16.55 -17.06
N SER A 87 0.24 16.65 -18.13
CA SER A 87 0.64 16.21 -19.48
C SER A 87 1.85 16.96 -20.03
N SER A 88 2.08 18.20 -19.58
CA SER A 88 3.24 19.03 -19.95
C SER A 88 4.53 18.67 -19.19
N GLY A 89 4.44 17.81 -18.17
CA GLY A 89 5.57 17.46 -17.31
C GLY A 89 5.75 18.38 -16.10
N GLU A 90 4.84 19.31 -15.86
CA GLU A 90 4.85 20.20 -14.71
C GLU A 90 4.34 19.47 -13.46
N VAL A 91 5.00 19.72 -12.32
CA VAL A 91 4.60 19.18 -11.02
C VAL A 91 3.48 20.02 -10.44
N LEU A 92 2.32 19.41 -10.20
CA LEU A 92 1.17 20.07 -9.58
C LEU A 92 1.28 20.04 -8.06
N PRO A 93 0.95 21.14 -7.36
CA PRO A 93 0.93 21.17 -5.90
C PRO A 93 -0.06 20.17 -5.31
N LEU A 94 0.43 19.31 -4.41
CA LEU A 94 -0.39 18.34 -3.69
C LEU A 94 -0.64 18.79 -2.24
N THR A 95 -1.89 18.63 -1.81
CA THR A 95 -2.26 18.64 -0.39
C THR A 95 -2.49 17.20 0.07
N VAL A 96 -1.80 16.81 1.14
CA VAL A 96 -1.84 15.46 1.70
C VAL A 96 -2.61 15.49 3.01
N GLU A 97 -3.61 14.61 3.13
CA GLU A 97 -4.32 14.40 4.38
C GLU A 97 -3.57 13.40 5.26
N THR A 98 -2.98 13.86 6.36
CA THR A 98 -2.18 13.00 7.23
C THR A 98 -3.04 12.08 8.11
N GLY A 99 -4.28 12.47 8.42
CA GLY A 99 -5.19 11.67 9.24
C GLY A 99 -5.75 10.42 8.55
N SER A 100 -5.71 10.38 7.20
CA SER A 100 -6.16 9.22 6.41
C SER A 100 -5.01 8.32 5.95
N ALA A 101 -3.77 8.67 6.29
CA ALA A 101 -2.60 7.86 6.01
C ALA A 101 -2.68 6.53 6.78
N PHE A 102 -2.56 5.43 6.05
CA PHE A 102 -2.48 4.09 6.59
C PHE A 102 -1.10 3.51 6.29
N SER A 103 -0.43 3.04 7.34
CA SER A 103 0.93 2.51 7.25
C SER A 103 1.02 1.05 7.67
N GLU A 104 1.80 0.28 6.92
CA GLU A 104 2.11 -1.12 7.18
C GLU A 104 3.62 -1.32 7.04
N PHE A 105 4.23 -2.05 7.97
CA PHE A 105 5.68 -2.32 7.98
C PHE A 105 6.60 -1.08 7.90
N GLY A 106 6.10 0.08 8.32
CA GLY A 106 6.85 1.34 8.30
C GLY A 106 6.70 2.15 7.01
N ASP A 107 5.95 1.66 6.03
CA ASP A 107 5.62 2.35 4.80
C ASP A 107 4.14 2.80 4.81
N ILE A 108 3.85 3.93 4.18
CA ILE A 108 2.49 4.39 3.86
C ILE A 108 2.01 3.64 2.62
N ILE A 109 0.91 2.90 2.77
CA ILE A 109 0.31 2.08 1.71
C ILE A 109 -1.08 2.58 1.26
N ALA A 110 -1.63 3.58 1.96
CA ALA A 110 -2.78 4.33 1.49
C ALA A 110 -2.82 5.73 2.10
N LEU A 111 -3.26 6.72 1.35
CA LEU A 111 -3.48 8.08 1.86
C LEU A 111 -4.42 8.88 0.96
N THR A 112 -5.10 9.89 1.49
CA THR A 112 -5.92 10.81 0.68
C THR A 112 -5.11 12.03 0.28
N VAL A 113 -5.23 12.44 -0.99
CA VAL A 113 -4.67 13.70 -1.48
C VAL A 113 -5.73 14.54 -2.16
N ALA A 114 -5.43 15.83 -2.27
CA ALA A 114 -6.17 16.77 -3.10
C ALA A 114 -5.23 17.72 -3.85
N PHE A 115 -5.73 18.23 -4.96
CA PHE A 115 -5.05 19.20 -5.81
C PHE A 115 -6.05 20.06 -6.58
N GLU A 116 -5.55 21.17 -7.10
CA GLU A 116 -6.30 22.00 -8.03
C GLU A 116 -5.95 21.62 -9.46
N PHE A 117 -6.95 21.66 -10.33
CA PHE A 117 -6.77 21.34 -11.74
C PHE A 117 -7.63 22.22 -12.63
N ASP A 118 -7.06 22.73 -13.72
CA ASP A 118 -7.82 23.43 -14.75
C ASP A 118 -8.46 22.41 -15.70
N PRO A 119 -9.80 22.34 -15.82
CA PRO A 119 -10.46 21.42 -16.75
C PRO A 119 -10.05 21.60 -18.21
N LEU A 120 -9.56 22.77 -18.62
CA LEU A 120 -9.06 23.01 -19.98
C LEU A 120 -7.79 22.19 -20.28
N GLU A 121 -6.99 21.89 -19.27
CA GLU A 121 -5.77 21.07 -19.41
C GLU A 121 -6.08 19.59 -19.64
N LEU A 122 -7.31 19.13 -19.36
CA LEU A 122 -7.69 17.74 -19.56
C LEU A 122 -7.56 17.30 -21.03
N ALA A 123 -7.77 18.23 -21.97
CA ALA A 123 -7.59 17.98 -23.39
C ALA A 123 -6.11 17.81 -23.80
N ALA A 124 -5.15 18.26 -22.99
CA ALA A 124 -3.73 18.16 -23.29
C ALA A 124 -3.15 16.77 -22.98
N GLY A 125 -3.80 15.99 -22.11
CA GLY A 125 -3.41 14.61 -21.80
C GLY A 125 -3.68 14.22 -20.34
N PRO A 126 -3.39 12.96 -19.96
CA PRO A 126 -3.69 12.45 -18.62
C PRO A 126 -2.76 13.03 -17.57
N LEU A 127 -3.29 13.14 -16.35
CA LEU A 127 -2.50 13.38 -15.15
C LEU A 127 -1.79 12.09 -14.73
N ARG A 128 -0.57 12.22 -14.22
CA ARG A 128 0.26 11.09 -13.76
C ARG A 128 0.64 11.26 -12.31
N LEU A 129 0.28 10.28 -11.49
CA LEU A 129 0.77 10.15 -10.14
C LEU A 129 2.06 9.32 -10.16
N GLU A 130 3.13 9.87 -9.60
CA GLU A 130 4.41 9.19 -9.51
C GLU A 130 4.82 9.02 -8.05
N TRP A 131 5.40 7.88 -7.69
CA TRP A 131 5.92 7.65 -6.35
C TRP A 131 7.16 6.78 -6.32
N GLY A 132 7.96 6.92 -5.25
CA GLY A 132 9.11 6.06 -4.97
C GLY A 132 10.33 6.84 -4.49
N ALA A 133 11.43 6.12 -4.24
CA ALA A 133 12.65 6.70 -3.68
C ALA A 133 13.30 7.77 -4.59
N ALA A 134 13.05 7.72 -5.90
CA ALA A 134 13.51 8.71 -6.86
C ALA A 134 12.73 10.03 -6.81
N VAL A 135 11.56 10.04 -6.17
CA VAL A 135 10.71 11.23 -6.02
C VAL A 135 11.03 11.90 -4.69
N THR A 136 11.15 13.22 -4.70
CA THR A 136 11.26 14.05 -3.50
C THR A 136 10.56 15.37 -3.78
N GLU A 137 9.36 15.56 -3.23
CA GLU A 137 8.58 16.77 -3.40
C GLU A 137 8.06 17.29 -2.06
N SER A 138 7.85 18.60 -2.00
CA SER A 138 7.21 19.24 -0.85
C SER A 138 5.71 19.26 -1.05
N HIS A 139 4.96 18.90 -0.01
CA HIS A 139 3.50 18.92 -0.03
C HIS A 139 2.95 19.73 1.13
N ARG A 140 1.72 20.21 0.96
CA ARG A 140 0.98 20.80 2.06
C ARG A 140 0.30 19.70 2.85
N ALA A 141 0.75 19.44 4.06
CA ALA A 141 0.12 18.46 4.95
C ALA A 141 -1.02 19.11 5.75
N VAL A 142 -2.18 18.44 5.81
CA VAL A 142 -3.34 18.83 6.62
C VAL A 142 -3.86 17.63 7.42
N PRO A 143 -4.35 17.82 8.66
CA PRO A 143 -4.85 16.70 9.47
C PRO A 143 -6.10 16.06 8.89
N SER A 144 -7.00 16.88 8.36
CA SER A 144 -8.20 16.45 7.66
C SER A 144 -8.44 17.35 6.45
N LEU A 145 -8.83 16.73 5.34
CA LEU A 145 -9.12 17.42 4.09
C LEU A 145 -10.57 17.93 4.12
N THR A 146 -10.78 19.24 4.02
CA THR A 146 -12.11 19.83 3.94
C THR A 146 -12.16 20.93 2.88
N PHE A 147 -13.29 21.03 2.20
CA PHE A 147 -13.54 21.97 1.11
C PHE A 147 -14.58 23.02 1.50
N PRO A 148 -14.54 24.23 0.92
CA PRO A 148 -15.56 25.22 1.16
C PRO A 148 -16.89 24.79 0.51
N ALA A 149 -18.00 25.00 1.22
CA ALA A 149 -19.33 24.70 0.72
C ALA A 149 -19.68 25.44 -0.59
N THR A 150 -19.04 26.57 -0.86
CA THR A 150 -19.21 27.32 -2.11
C THR A 150 -18.59 26.64 -3.33
N ALA A 151 -17.70 25.67 -3.14
CA ALA A 151 -17.00 24.98 -4.22
C ALA A 151 -17.60 23.61 -4.58
N VAL A 152 -18.72 23.21 -3.98
CA VAL A 152 -19.34 21.87 -4.16
C VAL A 152 -19.45 21.44 -5.63
N GLY A 153 -19.93 22.32 -6.52
CA GLY A 153 -20.07 22.02 -7.95
C GLY A 153 -18.75 21.83 -8.71
N ARG A 154 -17.61 22.19 -8.10
CA ARG A 154 -16.25 22.12 -8.66
C ARG A 154 -15.42 20.99 -8.04
N ILE A 155 -15.95 20.31 -7.03
CA ILE A 155 -15.26 19.17 -6.42
C ILE A 155 -15.38 17.98 -7.38
N ARG A 156 -14.27 17.27 -7.59
CA ARG A 156 -14.19 16.07 -8.40
C ARG A 156 -13.43 14.99 -7.65
N LYS A 157 -13.69 13.74 -7.98
CA LYS A 157 -12.90 12.61 -7.49
C LYS A 157 -11.92 12.16 -8.56
N PHE A 158 -10.81 11.56 -8.15
CA PHE A 158 -9.97 10.81 -9.07
C PHE A 158 -9.95 9.33 -8.70
N SER A 159 -9.73 8.49 -9.71
CA SER A 159 -9.35 7.09 -9.57
C SER A 159 -8.03 6.81 -10.27
N LEU A 160 -7.31 5.81 -9.77
CA LEU A 160 -6.05 5.34 -10.35
C LEU A 160 -6.37 4.36 -11.48
N LEU A 161 -5.84 4.61 -12.68
CA LEU A 161 -5.94 3.67 -13.79
C LEU A 161 -4.95 2.53 -13.55
N SER A 162 -5.46 1.35 -13.20
CA SER A 162 -4.61 0.17 -13.10
C SER A 162 -4.06 -0.18 -14.48
N PRO A 163 -2.74 -0.31 -14.67
CA PRO A 163 -2.18 -0.75 -15.93
C PRO A 163 -2.56 -2.22 -16.14
N GLY A 164 -3.66 -2.48 -16.84
CA GLY A 164 -4.08 -3.82 -17.25
C GLY A 164 -5.56 -4.19 -17.07
N SER A 165 -6.46 -3.30 -16.64
CA SER A 165 -7.88 -3.61 -16.51
C SER A 165 -8.70 -3.01 -17.66
N ASP A 166 -8.70 -3.67 -18.82
CA ASP A 166 -9.97 -3.81 -19.54
C ASP A 166 -10.85 -4.71 -18.66
N GLU A 167 -12.07 -4.28 -18.40
CA GLU A 167 -13.04 -4.89 -17.48
C GLU A 167 -12.78 -4.69 -15.99
N ALA A 168 -13.80 -4.10 -15.35
CA ALA A 168 -13.89 -3.87 -13.92
C ALA A 168 -13.97 -5.21 -13.18
N ASP A 169 -12.84 -5.68 -12.67
CA ASP A 169 -12.84 -6.59 -11.54
C ASP A 169 -12.65 -5.74 -10.28
N PRO A 170 -13.66 -5.58 -9.41
CA PRO A 170 -13.49 -4.85 -8.17
C PRO A 170 -12.35 -5.52 -7.41
N ALA A 171 -11.28 -4.76 -7.18
CA ALA A 171 -10.15 -5.16 -6.37
C ALA A 171 -10.70 -5.87 -5.13
N GLN A 172 -10.60 -7.21 -5.15
CA GLN A 172 -10.90 -8.03 -4.00
C GLN A 172 -9.78 -7.70 -3.01
N PHE A 173 -10.02 -6.69 -2.18
CA PHE A 173 -9.45 -6.66 -0.85
C PHE A 173 -9.86 -7.99 -0.22
N ALA A 174 -8.98 -8.98 -0.28
CA ALA A 174 -8.98 -10.08 0.65
C ALA A 174 -8.66 -9.48 2.01
N THR A 175 -9.65 -8.79 2.59
CA THR A 175 -9.69 -8.49 4.01
C THR A 175 -9.78 -9.86 4.65
N ILE A 176 -8.64 -10.40 5.05
CA ILE A 176 -8.61 -11.50 6.02
C ILE A 176 -9.09 -10.83 7.30
N GLU A 177 -10.40 -10.78 7.47
CA GLU A 177 -11.03 -10.50 8.74
C GLU A 177 -10.62 -11.68 9.62
N ILE A 178 -9.51 -11.53 10.34
CA ILE A 178 -9.19 -12.41 11.44
C ILE A 178 -10.24 -12.09 12.49
N ILE A 179 -11.40 -12.74 12.34
CA ILE A 179 -12.31 -12.97 13.45
C ILE A 179 -11.52 -13.88 14.38
N ALA A 180 -10.70 -13.27 15.22
CA ALA A 180 -10.23 -13.91 16.43
C ALA A 180 -11.49 -14.10 17.27
N ASP A 181 -12.22 -15.19 16.98
CA ASP A 181 -13.34 -15.62 17.77
C ASP A 181 -12.81 -15.86 19.19
N SER A 182 -13.09 -14.92 20.09
CA SER A 182 -12.71 -15.01 21.50
C SER A 182 -13.34 -16.23 22.20
N HIS A 183 -14.22 -16.98 21.52
CA HIS A 183 -14.74 -18.27 21.96
C HIS A 183 -14.01 -19.51 21.44
N ALA A 184 -12.92 -19.36 20.67
CA ALA A 184 -12.09 -20.50 20.26
C ALA A 184 -11.50 -21.27 21.46
N ASP A 185 -11.30 -20.61 22.61
CA ASP A 185 -10.86 -21.26 23.85
C ASP A 185 -11.90 -22.23 24.43
N GLN A 186 -13.20 -22.01 24.21
CA GLN A 186 -14.26 -22.86 24.78
C GLN A 186 -14.45 -24.17 24.02
N TYR A 187 -14.20 -24.19 22.72
CA TYR A 187 -14.37 -25.40 21.90
C TYR A 187 -13.09 -26.24 21.81
N TYR A 188 -11.92 -25.68 22.10
CA TYR A 188 -10.65 -26.43 22.09
C TYR A 188 -10.68 -27.66 23.02
N LEU A 189 -11.32 -27.55 24.18
CA LEU A 189 -11.43 -28.66 25.15
C LEU A 189 -12.20 -29.86 24.57
N TRP A 190 -13.22 -29.61 23.75
CA TRP A 190 -14.03 -30.66 23.11
C TRP A 190 -13.25 -31.40 22.03
N TYR A 191 -12.33 -30.73 21.33
CA TYR A 191 -11.44 -31.37 20.36
C TYR A 191 -10.28 -32.12 21.02
N LEU A 192 -9.82 -31.67 22.19
CA LEU A 192 -8.73 -32.32 22.91
C LEU A 192 -9.16 -33.64 23.58
N LEU A 193 -10.39 -33.71 24.07
CA LEU A 193 -10.91 -34.87 24.82
C LEU A 193 -10.79 -36.21 24.06
N PRO A 194 -11.23 -36.35 22.79
CA PRO A 194 -11.09 -37.61 22.07
C PRO A 194 -9.62 -38.00 21.83
N MET A 195 -8.73 -37.03 21.59
CA MET A 195 -7.28 -37.28 21.46
C MET A 195 -6.71 -37.85 22.75
N VAL A 196 -7.03 -37.25 23.90
CA VAL A 196 -6.56 -37.71 25.23
C VAL A 196 -7.07 -39.12 25.53
N VAL A 197 -8.33 -39.43 25.21
CA VAL A 197 -8.91 -40.77 25.41
C VAL A 197 -8.17 -41.82 24.59
N ILE A 198 -7.86 -41.53 23.32
CA ILE A 198 -7.09 -42.45 22.46
C ILE A 198 -5.70 -42.70 23.06
N PHE A 199 -5.01 -41.65 23.52
CA PHE A 199 -3.70 -41.79 24.14
C PHE A 199 -3.74 -42.63 25.41
N VAL A 200 -4.72 -42.43 26.29
CA VAL A 200 -4.89 -43.23 27.52
C VAL A 200 -5.15 -44.69 27.17
N LEU A 201 -6.03 -44.98 26.21
CA LEU A 201 -6.31 -46.35 25.77
C LEU A 201 -5.07 -47.05 25.21
N LEU A 202 -4.23 -46.32 24.46
CA LEU A 202 -2.97 -46.86 23.93
C LEU A 202 -1.97 -47.17 25.05
N VAL A 203 -1.87 -46.31 26.07
CA VAL A 203 -0.99 -46.54 27.23
C VAL A 203 -1.45 -47.75 28.04
N VAL A 204 -2.74 -47.86 28.35
CA VAL A 204 -3.30 -49.01 29.09
C VAL A 204 -3.07 -50.30 28.31
N ARG A 205 -3.36 -50.31 27.00
CA ARG A 205 -3.12 -51.47 26.13
C ARG A 205 -1.64 -51.87 26.13
N LYS A 206 -0.72 -50.90 26.09
CA LYS A 206 0.73 -51.17 26.11
C LYS A 206 1.17 -51.79 27.43
N GLN A 207 0.63 -51.34 28.57
CA GLN A 207 0.95 -51.93 29.87
C GLN A 207 0.39 -53.33 30.05
N TRP A 208 -0.74 -53.66 29.41
CA TRP A 208 -1.33 -54.99 29.51
C TRP A 208 -0.65 -56.04 28.62
N ASN A 209 -0.04 -55.60 27.51
CA ASN A 209 0.67 -56.45 26.57
C ASN A 209 2.18 -56.58 26.87
N SER A 210 2.65 -56.00 27.98
CA SER A 210 4.04 -56.06 28.43
C SER A 210 4.15 -56.84 29.73
#